data_AF-A0A945X9K8-F1
#
_entry.id   AF-A0A945X9K8-F1
#
_cell.length_a   1.000
_cell.length_b   1.000
_cell.length_c   1.000
_cell.angle_alpha   90.00
_cell.angle_beta   90.00
_cell.angle_gamma   90.00
#
_symmetry.space_group_name_H-M   'P 1'
#
loop_
_entity.id
_entity.type
_entity.pdbx_description
1 polymer ?
#
loop_
_entity_poly.entity_id
_entity_poly.type
_entity_poly.pdbx_seq_one_letter_code
_entity_poly.pdbx_strand_id
1 'polypeptide(L)'
;MARMQRSVDQKIDRLRTYNVVAGILHLLQAVGLGYVLFLLEDQVTYAVTADYLAGPPGVPLPPERVELFDVNVGIGVAAFLAMSAFFHFLISSPLFFKRYAAGLKLNRNYFRWTEYSLSSSVMIWLVAQITGITDIAALFSIFAVNASMIMFGALQEKYEQPGSGGFLPFVFGCMTGLVPWIVIGIYFFAPGSNAEVEPPSFVVGIIISL
;
A
#
# COMPACT_ATOMS: atom_id res chain seq x y z
N MET A 1 27.03 -18.34 24.85
CA MET A 1 26.78 -19.32 23.78
C MET A 1 27.29 -18.75 22.45
N ALA A 2 28.18 -19.45 21.75
CA ALA A 2 28.68 -19.02 20.44
C ALA A 2 27.53 -19.03 19.42
N ARG A 3 27.36 -17.94 18.66
CA ARG A 3 26.35 -17.87 17.60
C ARG A 3 26.71 -18.91 16.52
N MET A 4 25.82 -19.88 16.31
CA MET A 4 25.97 -20.89 15.26
C MET A 4 26.08 -20.20 13.89
N GLN A 5 27.25 -20.28 13.25
CA GLN A 5 27.52 -19.66 11.95
C GLN A 5 26.87 -20.53 10.84
N ARG A 6 25.87 -19.97 10.16
CA ARG A 6 25.10 -20.66 9.11
C ARG A 6 25.58 -20.23 7.72
N SER A 7 25.57 -21.17 6.77
CA SER A 7 25.78 -20.86 5.35
C SER A 7 24.67 -19.98 4.79
N VAL A 8 24.88 -19.37 3.62
CA VAL A 8 23.86 -18.57 2.93
C VAL A 8 22.63 -19.42 2.62
N ASP A 9 22.82 -20.63 2.12
CA ASP A 9 21.72 -21.56 1.81
C ASP A 9 20.92 -21.92 3.06
N GLN A 10 21.59 -22.26 4.17
CA GLN A 10 20.92 -22.52 5.44
C GLN A 10 20.13 -21.33 5.97
N LYS A 11 20.59 -20.10 5.72
CA LYS A 11 19.84 -18.89 6.07
C LYS A 11 18.60 -18.74 5.19
N ILE A 12 18.74 -18.92 3.88
CA ILE A 12 17.64 -18.82 2.92
C ILE A 12 16.57 -19.90 3.17
N ASP A 13 16.98 -21.14 3.45
CA ASP A 13 16.04 -22.23 3.77
C ASP A 13 15.18 -21.90 4.99
N ARG A 14 15.77 -21.28 6.01
CA ARG A 14 15.01 -20.81 7.19
C ARG A 14 14.02 -19.70 6.83
N LEU A 15 14.34 -18.83 5.86
CA LEU A 15 13.41 -17.79 5.40
C LEU A 15 12.11 -18.39 4.85
N ARG A 16 12.12 -19.64 4.36
CA ARG A 16 10.88 -20.34 4.01
C ARG A 16 9.95 -20.44 5.21
N THR A 17 10.44 -20.90 6.35
CA THR A 17 9.66 -20.99 7.59
C THR A 17 9.18 -19.62 8.05
N TYR A 18 10.04 -18.60 7.99
CA TYR A 18 9.63 -17.23 8.34
C TYR A 18 8.50 -16.72 7.44
N ASN A 19 8.59 -16.93 6.13
CA ASN A 19 7.51 -16.54 5.20
C ASN A 19 6.23 -17.31 5.46
N VAL A 20 6.28 -18.63 5.75
CA VAL A 20 5.08 -19.39 6.13
C VAL A 20 4.43 -18.83 7.39
N VAL A 21 5.22 -18.53 8.43
CA VAL A 21 4.70 -17.97 9.68
C VAL A 21 4.09 -16.58 9.44
N ALA A 22 4.77 -15.69 8.72
CA ALA A 22 4.24 -14.38 8.35
C ALA A 22 2.95 -14.49 7.54
N GLY A 23 2.90 -15.40 6.55
CA GLY A 23 1.71 -15.66 5.74
C GLY A 23 0.54 -16.16 6.57
N ILE A 24 0.77 -17.04 7.56
CA ILE A 24 -0.27 -17.50 8.49
C ILE A 24 -0.79 -16.33 9.34
N LEU A 25 0.09 -15.49 9.87
CA LEU A 25 -0.31 -14.34 10.69
C LEU A 25 -1.19 -13.37 9.89
N HIS A 26 -0.78 -13.02 8.66
CA HIS A 26 -1.58 -12.20 7.76
C HIS A 26 -2.92 -12.85 7.41
N LEU A 27 -2.93 -14.15 7.12
CA LEU A 27 -4.16 -14.88 6.81
C LEU A 27 -5.12 -14.89 7.99
N LEU A 28 -4.64 -15.14 9.21
CA LEU A 28 -5.45 -15.13 10.41
C LEU A 28 -6.05 -13.74 10.67
N GLN A 29 -5.28 -12.67 10.44
CA GLN A 29 -5.79 -11.30 10.53
C GLN A 29 -6.84 -11.02 9.44
N ALA A 30 -6.60 -11.41 8.19
CA ALA A 30 -7.55 -11.21 7.09
C ALA A 30 -8.86 -11.97 7.32
N VAL A 31 -8.78 -13.24 7.72
CA VAL A 31 -9.95 -14.08 8.02
C VAL A 31 -10.68 -13.58 9.27
N GLY A 32 -9.95 -13.24 10.33
CA GLY A 32 -10.53 -12.71 11.57
C GLY A 32 -11.27 -11.40 11.34
N LEU A 33 -10.65 -10.46 10.61
CA LEU A 33 -11.29 -9.21 10.22
C LEU A 33 -12.48 -9.47 9.29
N GLY A 34 -12.34 -10.32 8.28
CA GLY A 34 -13.44 -10.69 7.38
C GLY A 34 -14.62 -11.31 8.13
N TYR A 35 -14.36 -12.13 9.14
CA TYR A 35 -15.39 -12.70 10.00
C TYR A 35 -16.08 -11.62 10.84
N VAL A 36 -15.33 -10.69 11.45
CA VAL A 36 -15.91 -9.56 12.18
C VAL A 36 -16.78 -8.71 11.26
N LEU A 37 -16.30 -8.39 10.05
CA LEU A 37 -17.06 -7.63 9.06
C LEU A 37 -18.34 -8.36 8.65
N PHE A 38 -18.30 -9.68 8.47
CA PHE A 38 -19.50 -10.47 8.18
C PHE A 38 -20.56 -10.42 9.28
N LEU A 39 -20.15 -10.22 10.55
CA LEU A 39 -21.07 -10.11 11.68
C LEU A 39 -21.65 -8.70 11.86
N LEU A 40 -21.05 -7.68 11.24
CA LEU A 40 -21.51 -6.29 11.36
C LEU A 40 -22.64 -6.01 10.36
N GLU A 41 -23.77 -5.53 10.87
CA GLU A 41 -24.90 -5.07 10.04
C GLU A 41 -24.52 -3.80 9.26
N ASP A 42 -23.83 -2.87 9.92
CA ASP A 42 -23.36 -1.62 9.32
C ASP A 42 -21.91 -1.73 8.86
N GLN A 43 -21.69 -1.46 7.57
CA GLN A 43 -20.37 -1.43 6.96
C GLN A 43 -19.91 0.01 6.74
N VAL A 44 -18.61 0.26 6.94
CA VAL A 44 -18.02 1.57 6.61
C VAL A 44 -17.63 1.61 5.14
N THR A 45 -18.37 2.40 4.37
CA THR A 45 -18.12 2.63 2.95
C THR A 45 -17.80 4.09 2.68
N TYR A 46 -16.91 4.34 1.72
CA TYR A 46 -16.62 5.66 1.20
C TYR A 46 -16.90 5.71 -0.30
N ALA A 47 -17.70 6.70 -0.70
CA ALA A 47 -18.01 6.95 -2.10
C ALA A 47 -16.74 7.35 -2.87
N VAL A 48 -16.66 6.87 -4.10
CA VAL A 48 -15.72 7.33 -5.12
C VAL A 48 -16.50 8.17 -6.11
N THR A 49 -16.04 9.38 -6.35
CA THR A 49 -16.77 10.40 -7.11
C THR A 49 -16.01 10.85 -8.35
N ALA A 50 -16.72 11.44 -9.29
CA ALA A 50 -16.14 12.20 -10.39
C ALA A 50 -16.84 13.55 -10.50
N ASP A 51 -16.06 14.59 -10.78
CA ASP A 51 -16.54 15.95 -11.02
C ASP A 51 -16.48 16.25 -12.53
N TYR A 52 -17.64 16.25 -13.19
CA TYR A 52 -17.76 16.52 -14.63
C TYR A 52 -17.98 18.00 -14.93
N LEU A 53 -17.62 18.41 -16.15
CA LEU A 53 -17.86 19.77 -16.62
C LEU A 53 -19.37 20.04 -16.76
N ALA A 54 -19.87 20.98 -15.96
CA ALA A 54 -21.26 21.46 -16.06
C ALA A 54 -21.45 22.58 -17.10
N GLY A 55 -20.38 23.00 -17.78
CA GLY A 55 -20.38 24.08 -18.77
C GLY A 55 -19.01 24.32 -19.40
N PRO A 56 -18.87 25.36 -20.24
CA PRO A 56 -17.58 25.70 -20.87
C PRO A 56 -16.48 26.01 -19.83
N PRO A 57 -15.21 25.67 -20.10
CA PRO A 57 -14.09 26.00 -19.22
C PRO A 57 -14.02 27.50 -18.90
N GLY A 58 -13.81 27.85 -17.63
CA GLY A 58 -13.68 29.23 -17.17
C GLY A 58 -14.99 29.92 -16.75
N VAL A 59 -16.13 29.27 -16.93
CA VAL A 59 -17.40 29.74 -16.33
C VAL A 59 -17.46 29.24 -14.88
N PRO A 60 -17.81 30.08 -13.89
CA PRO A 60 -17.88 29.68 -12.48
C PRO A 60 -19.15 28.89 -12.18
N LEU A 61 -19.35 27.78 -12.88
CA LEU A 61 -20.37 26.79 -12.58
C LEU A 61 -19.73 25.68 -11.73
N PRO A 62 -20.38 25.24 -10.63
CA PRO A 62 -19.89 24.09 -9.89
C PRO A 62 -19.89 22.86 -10.81
N PRO A 63 -18.89 21.98 -10.71
CA PRO A 63 -18.88 20.74 -11.47
C PRO A 63 -20.08 19.86 -11.09
N GLU A 64 -20.51 19.02 -12.03
CA GLU A 64 -21.50 17.97 -11.76
C GLU A 64 -20.80 16.82 -11.03
N ARG A 65 -21.10 16.67 -9.73
CA ARG A 65 -20.53 15.60 -8.91
C ARG A 65 -21.39 14.34 -9.01
N VAL A 66 -20.77 13.25 -9.46
CA VAL A 66 -21.40 11.93 -9.61
C VAL A 66 -20.71 10.92 -8.71
N GLU A 67 -21.48 10.13 -7.96
CA GLU A 67 -20.98 8.94 -7.26
C GLU A 67 -20.87 7.78 -8.24
N LEU A 68 -19.67 7.22 -8.38
CA LEU A 68 -19.39 6.14 -9.31
C LEU A 68 -19.62 4.77 -8.66
N PHE A 69 -19.08 4.57 -7.47
CA PHE A 69 -19.18 3.35 -6.68
C PHE A 69 -18.70 3.61 -5.25
N ASP A 70 -19.01 2.67 -4.36
CA ASP A 70 -18.56 2.68 -2.96
C ASP A 70 -17.40 1.71 -2.73
N VAL A 71 -16.45 2.12 -1.89
CA VAL A 71 -15.38 1.27 -1.37
C VAL A 71 -15.67 0.94 0.09
N ASN A 72 -15.83 -0.35 0.40
CA ASN A 72 -15.88 -0.83 1.78
C ASN A 72 -14.45 -0.88 2.36
N VAL A 73 -14.19 -0.07 3.37
CA VAL A 73 -12.84 0.05 3.96
C VAL A 73 -12.40 -1.22 4.65
N GLY A 74 -13.30 -1.87 5.39
CA GLY A 74 -13.02 -3.14 6.07
C GLY A 74 -12.57 -4.20 5.08
N ILE A 75 -13.29 -4.34 3.96
CA ILE A 75 -12.92 -5.26 2.88
C ILE A 75 -11.57 -4.87 2.28
N GLY A 76 -11.32 -3.58 2.06
CA GLY A 76 -10.02 -3.08 1.60
C GLY A 76 -8.87 -3.46 2.52
N VAL A 77 -9.05 -3.36 3.84
CA VAL A 77 -8.06 -3.76 4.84
C VAL A 77 -7.82 -5.27 4.80
N ALA A 78 -8.89 -6.06 4.78
CA ALA A 78 -8.78 -7.51 4.65
C ALA A 78 -8.09 -7.92 3.34
N ALA A 79 -8.32 -7.18 2.25
CA ALA A 79 -7.73 -7.46 0.94
C ALA A 79 -6.20 -7.29 0.93
N PHE A 80 -5.64 -6.22 1.50
CA PHE A 80 -4.18 -6.08 1.52
C PHE A 80 -3.51 -7.11 2.43
N LEU A 81 -4.15 -7.47 3.56
CA LEU A 81 -3.68 -8.55 4.44
C LEU A 81 -3.67 -9.90 3.72
N ALA A 82 -4.76 -10.22 3.01
CA ALA A 82 -4.87 -11.44 2.23
C ALA A 82 -3.85 -11.47 1.09
N MET A 83 -3.55 -10.32 0.48
CA MET A 83 -2.52 -10.20 -0.56
C MET A 83 -1.12 -10.50 0.00
N SER A 84 -0.75 -9.93 1.14
CA SER A 84 0.53 -10.25 1.79
C SER A 84 0.61 -11.73 2.17
N ALA A 85 -0.48 -12.32 2.71
CA ALA A 85 -0.56 -13.75 2.98
C ALA A 85 -0.33 -14.60 1.72
N PHE A 86 -0.99 -14.24 0.61
CA PHE A 86 -0.83 -14.91 -0.68
C PHE A 86 0.63 -14.88 -1.16
N PHE A 87 1.30 -13.73 -1.16
CA PHE A 87 2.69 -13.64 -1.62
C PHE A 87 3.66 -14.41 -0.71
N HIS A 88 3.45 -14.38 0.60
CA HIS A 88 4.24 -15.18 1.55
C HIS A 88 4.10 -16.69 1.30
N PHE A 89 2.89 -17.19 1.04
CA PHE A 89 2.70 -18.60 0.67
C PHE A 89 3.23 -18.92 -0.72
N LEU A 90 3.05 -18.01 -1.68
CA LEU A 90 3.56 -18.14 -3.03
C LEU A 90 5.08 -18.36 -2.99
N ILE A 91 5.83 -17.48 -2.35
CA ILE A 91 7.30 -17.61 -2.27
C ILE A 91 7.74 -18.77 -1.39
N SER A 92 6.91 -19.27 -0.48
CA SER A 92 7.19 -20.47 0.33
C SER A 92 6.88 -21.79 -0.39
N SER A 93 6.16 -21.72 -1.52
CA SER A 93 5.74 -22.90 -2.28
C SER A 93 6.92 -23.57 -3.00
N PRO A 94 6.87 -24.89 -3.24
CA PRO A 94 7.90 -25.58 -4.01
C PRO A 94 8.12 -25.01 -5.42
N LEU A 95 7.08 -24.42 -6.01
CA LEU A 95 7.09 -23.85 -7.36
C LEU A 95 7.95 -22.58 -7.45
N PHE A 96 7.85 -21.69 -6.45
CA PHE A 96 8.48 -20.37 -6.52
C PHE A 96 9.64 -20.18 -5.54
N PHE A 97 9.79 -21.01 -4.51
CA PHE A 97 10.85 -20.86 -3.51
C PHE A 97 12.26 -20.89 -4.14
N LYS A 98 12.50 -21.73 -5.16
CA LYS A 98 13.78 -21.74 -5.87
C LYS A 98 14.10 -20.41 -6.56
N ARG A 99 13.09 -19.77 -7.17
CA ARG A 99 13.24 -18.46 -7.83
C ARG A 99 13.44 -17.34 -6.81
N TYR A 100 12.70 -17.39 -5.70
CA TYR A 100 12.89 -16.49 -4.56
C TYR A 100 14.31 -16.59 -3.99
N ALA A 101 14.77 -17.82 -3.70
CA ALA A 101 16.12 -18.09 -3.20
C ALA A 101 17.22 -17.60 -4.15
N ALA A 102 17.07 -17.83 -5.46
CA ALA A 102 18.00 -17.34 -6.46
C ALA A 102 18.06 -15.80 -6.51
N GLY A 103 16.91 -15.12 -6.37
CA GLY A 103 16.85 -13.67 -6.25
C GLY A 103 17.59 -13.15 -5.03
N LEU A 104 17.38 -13.77 -3.86
CA LEU A 104 18.05 -13.37 -2.62
C LEU A 104 19.57 -13.48 -2.69
N LYS A 105 20.10 -14.50 -3.38
CA LYS A 105 21.56 -14.64 -3.62
C LYS A 105 22.13 -13.49 -4.46
N LEU A 106 21.28 -12.76 -5.17
CA LEU A 106 21.62 -11.58 -5.97
C LEU A 106 21.15 -10.27 -5.32
N ASN A 107 20.84 -10.28 -4.01
CA ASN A 107 20.30 -9.13 -3.27
C ASN A 107 19.00 -8.56 -3.87
N ARG A 108 18.13 -9.43 -4.39
CA ARG A 108 16.89 -9.04 -5.06
C ARG A 108 15.69 -9.78 -4.51
N ASN A 109 14.58 -9.07 -4.33
CA ASN A 109 13.29 -9.69 -4.03
C ASN A 109 12.16 -9.04 -4.84
N TYR A 110 12.00 -9.47 -6.09
CA TYR A 110 10.94 -8.98 -6.97
C TYR A 110 9.53 -9.36 -6.52
N PHE A 111 9.35 -10.47 -5.79
CA PHE A 111 8.04 -10.83 -5.24
C PHE A 111 7.54 -9.78 -4.23
N ARG A 112 8.44 -9.29 -3.37
CA ARG A 112 8.13 -8.19 -2.44
C ARG A 112 7.75 -6.92 -3.19
N TRP A 113 8.48 -6.54 -4.23
CA TRP A 113 8.15 -5.32 -5.00
C TRP A 113 6.82 -5.46 -5.75
N THR A 114 6.49 -6.64 -6.28
CA THR A 114 5.17 -6.89 -6.87
C THR A 114 4.07 -6.81 -5.81
N GLU A 115 4.24 -7.46 -4.67
CA GLU A 115 3.28 -7.41 -3.57
C GLU A 115 3.06 -5.98 -3.09
N TYR A 116 4.12 -5.27 -2.68
CA TYR A 116 4.03 -3.93 -2.14
C TYR A 116 3.40 -2.95 -3.13
N SER A 117 3.64 -3.11 -4.44
CA SER A 117 3.08 -2.19 -5.44
C SER A 117 1.56 -2.24 -5.51
N LEU A 118 0.97 -3.34 -5.03
CA LEU A 118 -0.46 -3.53 -4.95
C LEU A 118 -0.94 -3.32 -3.50
N SER A 119 -0.35 -3.99 -2.52
CA SER A 119 -0.81 -3.96 -1.12
C SER A 119 -0.66 -2.57 -0.50
N SER A 120 0.50 -1.92 -0.63
CA SER A 120 0.69 -0.55 -0.12
C SER A 120 -0.12 0.49 -0.89
N SER A 121 -0.40 0.25 -2.18
CA SER A 121 -1.20 1.15 -3.00
C SER A 121 -2.69 1.09 -2.66
N VAL A 122 -3.20 -0.10 -2.32
CA VAL A 122 -4.54 -0.25 -1.70
C VAL A 122 -4.57 0.44 -0.34
N MET A 123 -3.54 0.26 0.48
CA MET A 123 -3.47 0.89 1.81
C MET A 123 -3.53 2.42 1.73
N ILE A 124 -2.71 3.04 0.87
CA ILE A 124 -2.68 4.51 0.74
C ILE A 124 -3.97 5.08 0.10
N TRP A 125 -4.63 4.30 -0.77
CA TRP A 125 -5.98 4.64 -1.25
C TRP A 125 -6.97 4.76 -0.08
N LEU A 126 -6.99 3.77 0.81
CA LEU A 126 -7.90 3.77 1.96
C LEU A 126 -7.60 4.92 2.93
N VAL A 127 -6.31 5.20 3.18
CA VAL A 127 -5.91 6.36 4.01
C VAL A 127 -6.39 7.67 3.38
N ALA A 128 -6.24 7.83 2.07
CA ALA A 128 -6.73 9.01 1.36
C ALA A 128 -8.26 9.19 1.52
N GLN A 129 -9.03 8.12 1.38
CA GLN A 129 -10.50 8.18 1.57
C GLN A 129 -10.89 8.54 2.99
N ILE A 130 -10.18 8.03 4.01
CA ILE A 130 -10.44 8.38 5.42
C ILE A 130 -10.20 9.89 5.68
N THR A 131 -9.33 10.53 4.90
CA THR A 131 -9.14 12.00 4.93
C THR A 131 -10.11 12.79 4.05
N GLY A 132 -11.10 12.14 3.43
CA GLY A 132 -12.14 12.79 2.63
C GLY A 132 -11.81 12.94 1.14
N ILE A 133 -10.74 12.34 0.65
CA ILE A 133 -10.42 12.31 -0.78
C ILE A 133 -11.33 11.29 -1.47
N THR A 134 -12.27 11.75 -2.30
CA THR A 134 -13.23 10.87 -2.98
C THR A 134 -13.08 10.85 -4.50
N ASP A 135 -12.42 11.83 -5.09
CA ASP A 135 -12.26 11.94 -6.55
C ASP A 135 -11.48 10.75 -7.14
N ILE A 136 -12.05 10.09 -8.15
CA ILE A 136 -11.48 8.90 -8.78
C ILE A 136 -10.12 9.18 -9.42
N ALA A 137 -9.91 10.35 -10.02
CA ALA A 137 -8.65 10.68 -10.66
C ALA A 137 -7.56 10.89 -9.60
N ALA A 138 -7.88 11.57 -8.49
CA ALA A 138 -6.98 11.72 -7.35
C ALA A 138 -6.62 10.37 -6.72
N LEU A 139 -7.61 9.52 -6.41
CA LEU A 139 -7.40 8.21 -5.82
C LEU A 139 -6.56 7.29 -6.72
N PHE A 140 -6.87 7.24 -8.01
CA PHE A 140 -6.10 6.45 -8.97
C PHE A 140 -4.68 6.98 -9.15
N SER A 141 -4.48 8.31 -9.15
CA SER A 141 -3.16 8.91 -9.22
C SER A 141 -2.32 8.61 -7.98
N ILE A 142 -2.92 8.66 -6.79
CA ILE A 142 -2.29 8.28 -5.51
C ILE A 142 -1.85 6.81 -5.56
N PHE A 143 -2.72 5.92 -6.04
CA PHE A 143 -2.40 4.50 -6.20
C PHE A 143 -1.22 4.30 -7.16
N ALA A 144 -1.29 4.92 -8.33
CA ALA A 144 -0.29 4.76 -9.39
C ALA A 144 1.08 5.33 -8.99
N VAL A 145 1.12 6.50 -8.34
CA VAL A 145 2.38 7.10 -7.89
C VAL A 145 3.00 6.32 -6.73
N ASN A 146 2.18 5.76 -5.83
CA ASN A 146 2.67 4.85 -4.78
C ASN A 146 3.22 3.54 -5.38
N ALA A 147 2.53 2.94 -6.34
CA ALA A 147 3.06 1.78 -7.06
C ALA A 147 4.39 2.11 -7.77
N SER A 148 4.52 3.35 -8.29
CA SER A 148 5.75 3.83 -8.94
C SER A 148 6.91 3.94 -7.96
N MET A 149 6.69 4.45 -6.74
CA MET A 149 7.67 4.44 -5.65
C MET A 149 8.22 3.03 -5.42
N ILE A 150 7.34 2.03 -5.35
CA ILE A 150 7.73 0.62 -5.15
C ILE A 150 8.54 0.09 -6.35
N MET A 151 8.15 0.42 -7.58
CA MET A 151 8.90 0.03 -8.78
C MET A 151 10.29 0.65 -8.83
N PHE A 152 10.48 1.87 -8.33
CA PHE A 152 11.81 2.47 -8.17
C PHE A 152 12.69 1.68 -7.20
N GLY A 153 12.12 1.11 -6.13
CA GLY A 153 12.82 0.16 -5.26
C GLY A 153 13.25 -1.12 -6.01
N ALA A 154 12.40 -1.64 -6.89
CA ALA A 154 12.77 -2.78 -7.74
C ALA A 154 13.89 -2.43 -8.73
N LEU A 155 13.88 -1.23 -9.30
CA LEU A 155 14.94 -0.72 -10.17
C LEU A 155 16.26 -0.54 -9.39
N GLN A 156 16.20 -0.05 -8.16
CA GLN A 156 17.36 0.03 -7.27
C GLN A 156 18.03 -1.34 -7.11
N GLU A 157 17.28 -2.40 -6.77
CA GLU A 157 17.86 -3.75 -6.63
C GLU A 157 18.30 -4.37 -7.96
N LYS A 158 17.69 -3.96 -9.08
CA LYS A 158 18.05 -4.45 -10.40
C LYS A 158 19.37 -3.89 -10.87
N TYR A 159 19.59 -2.58 -10.72
CA TYR A 159 20.71 -1.89 -11.35
C TYR A 159 21.86 -1.56 -10.39
N GLU A 160 21.61 -1.48 -9.09
CA GLU A 160 22.62 -1.11 -8.09
C GLU A 160 23.03 -2.29 -7.21
N GLN A 161 24.19 -2.15 -6.56
CA GLN A 161 24.69 -3.10 -5.57
C GLN A 161 24.98 -2.36 -4.25
N PRO A 162 24.76 -3.00 -3.09
CA PRO A 162 25.13 -2.39 -1.82
C PRO A 162 26.61 -1.97 -1.82
N GLY A 163 26.86 -0.67 -1.58
CA GLY A 163 28.20 -0.08 -1.61
C GLY A 163 28.65 0.47 -2.98
N SER A 164 27.84 0.38 -4.04
CA SER A 164 28.16 0.98 -5.35
C SER A 164 28.12 2.52 -5.35
N GLY A 165 27.40 3.12 -4.40
CA GLY A 165 27.14 4.56 -4.33
C GLY A 165 26.01 5.05 -5.26
N GLY A 166 25.39 4.16 -6.04
CA GLY A 166 24.24 4.52 -6.87
C GLY A 166 22.95 4.54 -6.05
N PHE A 167 22.29 5.70 -6.01
CA PHE A 167 21.05 5.95 -5.27
C PHE A 167 19.95 6.58 -6.13
N LEU A 168 20.17 6.73 -7.43
CA LEU A 168 19.25 7.49 -8.27
C LEU A 168 17.83 6.89 -8.29
N PRO A 169 17.63 5.56 -8.47
CA PRO A 169 16.30 4.97 -8.35
C PRO A 169 15.69 5.18 -6.96
N PHE A 170 16.47 5.02 -5.88
CA PHE A 170 15.99 5.30 -4.52
C PHE A 170 15.49 6.74 -4.35
N VAL A 171 16.24 7.73 -4.84
CA VAL A 171 15.83 9.15 -4.78
C VAL A 171 14.52 9.38 -5.54
N PHE A 172 14.35 8.81 -6.73
CA PHE A 172 13.10 8.91 -7.48
C PHE A 172 11.94 8.20 -6.76
N GLY A 173 12.22 7.07 -6.10
CA GLY A 173 11.29 6.42 -5.19
C GLY A 173 10.84 7.35 -4.07
N CYS A 174 11.74 8.05 -3.38
CA CYS A 174 11.40 9.01 -2.34
C CYS A 174 10.57 10.18 -2.87
N MET A 175 10.93 10.73 -4.04
CA MET A 175 10.20 11.84 -4.65
C MET A 175 8.75 11.45 -4.95
N THR A 176 8.53 10.27 -5.53
CA THR A 176 7.18 9.76 -5.83
C THR A 176 6.42 9.33 -4.58
N GLY A 177 7.12 8.72 -3.61
CA GLY A 177 6.55 8.26 -2.35
C GLY A 177 6.06 9.37 -1.44
N LEU A 178 6.66 10.57 -1.52
CA LEU A 178 6.22 11.72 -0.73
C LEU A 178 4.91 12.34 -1.24
N VAL A 179 4.59 12.17 -2.53
CA VAL A 179 3.44 12.84 -3.17
C VAL A 179 2.10 12.47 -2.51
N PRO A 180 1.75 11.18 -2.29
CA PRO A 180 0.51 10.82 -1.61
C PRO A 180 0.37 11.47 -0.23
N TRP A 181 1.46 11.51 0.55
CA TRP A 181 1.46 12.08 1.89
C TRP A 181 1.27 13.61 1.89
N ILE A 182 1.83 14.31 0.91
CA ILE A 182 1.54 15.75 0.72
C ILE A 182 0.06 15.95 0.41
N VAL A 183 -0.51 15.16 -0.50
CA VAL A 183 -1.93 15.27 -0.87
C VAL A 183 -2.83 14.98 0.34
N ILE A 184 -2.58 13.89 1.06
CA ILE A 184 -3.30 13.53 2.29
C ILE A 184 -3.14 14.63 3.35
N GLY A 185 -1.94 15.20 3.52
CA GLY A 185 -1.67 16.29 4.45
C GLY A 185 -2.49 17.54 4.17
N ILE A 186 -2.68 17.90 2.90
CA ILE A 186 -3.54 19.04 2.51
C ILE A 186 -4.98 18.80 2.98
N TYR A 187 -5.52 17.60 2.78
CA TYR A 187 -6.88 17.28 3.21
C TYR A 187 -7.00 17.18 4.73
N PHE A 188 -5.98 16.63 5.39
CA PHE A 188 -5.95 16.50 6.85
C PHE A 188 -5.87 17.85 7.58
N PHE A 189 -5.03 18.78 7.09
CA PHE A 189 -4.91 20.13 7.67
C PHE A 189 -5.96 21.13 7.16
N ALA A 190 -6.63 20.80 6.06
CA ALA A 190 -7.73 21.56 5.46
C ALA A 190 -7.49 23.09 5.37
N PRO A 191 -6.37 23.55 4.75
CA PRO A 191 -6.03 24.96 4.70
C PRO A 191 -7.12 25.77 3.98
N GLY A 192 -7.60 26.84 4.63
CA GLY A 192 -8.67 27.69 4.09
C GLY A 192 -10.09 27.15 4.32
N SER A 193 -10.25 26.03 5.03
CA SER A 193 -11.56 25.55 5.47
C SER A 193 -12.15 26.46 6.55
N ASN A 194 -13.44 26.77 6.43
CA ASN A 194 -14.23 27.45 7.47
C ASN A 194 -14.97 26.47 8.39
N ALA A 195 -14.79 25.15 8.19
CA ALA A 195 -15.43 24.15 9.02
C ALA A 195 -14.66 23.97 10.33
N GLU A 196 -15.37 24.04 11.47
CA GLU A 196 -14.82 23.73 12.81
C GLU A 196 -14.76 22.20 13.06
N VAL A 197 -14.44 21.41 12.03
CA VAL A 197 -14.41 19.95 12.13
C VAL A 197 -12.97 19.51 12.32
N GLU A 198 -12.65 19.05 13.52
CA GLU A 198 -11.37 18.41 13.78
C GLU A 198 -11.35 16.97 13.22
N PRO A 199 -10.23 16.52 12.61
CA PRO A 199 -10.07 15.13 12.23
C PRO A 199 -10.26 14.20 13.43
N PRO A 200 -11.01 13.09 13.30
CA PRO A 200 -11.15 12.15 14.40
C PRO A 200 -9.77 11.62 14.86
N SER A 201 -9.60 11.41 16.17
CA SER A 201 -8.30 11.02 16.75
C SER A 201 -7.72 9.73 16.19
N PHE A 202 -8.56 8.78 15.77
CA PHE A 202 -8.09 7.55 15.12
C PHE A 202 -7.46 7.82 13.75
N VAL A 203 -7.92 8.84 13.01
CA VAL A 203 -7.33 9.25 11.72
C VAL A 203 -5.93 9.80 11.94
N VAL A 204 -5.75 10.62 12.98
CA VAL A 204 -4.44 11.12 13.41
C VAL A 204 -3.50 9.96 13.74
N GLY A 205 -4.00 8.97 14.49
CA GLY A 205 -3.25 7.77 14.84
C GLY A 205 -2.78 6.99 13.60
N ILE A 206 -3.67 6.77 12.63
CA ILE A 206 -3.36 6.08 11.37
C ILE A 206 -2.25 6.84 10.61
N ILE A 207 -2.43 8.15 10.38
CA ILE A 207 -1.48 8.96 9.59
C ILE A 207 -0.09 9.01 10.21
N ILE A 208 0.01 9.12 11.54
CA ILE A 208 1.32 9.20 12.22
C ILE A 208 2.01 7.83 12.28
N SER A 209 1.24 6.74 12.36
CA SER A 209 1.78 5.39 12.52
C SER A 209 2.27 4.73 11.22
N LEU A 210 1.85 5.24 10.07
CA LEU A 210 2.15 4.71 8.73
C LEU A 210 3.17 5.59 8.00
#